data_AF-A0A256J902-F1
#
_entry.id   AF-A0A256J902-F1
#
_cell.length_a   1.000
_cell.length_b   1.000
_cell.length_c   1.000
_cell.angle_alpha   90.00
_cell.angle_beta   90.00
_cell.angle_gamma   90.00
#
_symmetry.space_group_name_H-M   'P 1'
#
loop_
_entity.id
_entity.type
_entity.pdbx_description
1 polymer ?
#
loop_
_entity_poly.entity_id
_entity_poly.type
_entity_poly.pdbx_seq_one_letter_code
_entity_poly.pdbx_strand_id
1 'polypeptide(L)'
;MNDIARSGTAASTQVVPNNGLAYTVLGRTVESERVFDAVADHFDGVPDGAIDVVVDDLAPVAAREGVDSAVAFVDRLLERFVGRVGRISMGCSFEIPVELLSRVGARADVVVGPDAEAVTAVERLSREDPTTFGYVRRHWVEAKRGIETCDRNYPQSKQVHAALADPETTPRTLGATLSGMVTLGALETWGDTVGPTRYDLTAYRPKRTWALGAAIATGVSDD
;
A
#
# COMPACT_ATOMS: atom_id res chain seq x y z
N MET A 1 -19.03 -13.40 21.86
CA MET A 1 -18.96 -14.87 21.72
C MET A 1 -19.99 -15.26 20.65
N ASN A 2 -19.55 -15.35 19.39
CA ASN A 2 -20.36 -15.90 18.30
C ASN A 2 -19.51 -16.96 17.61
N ASP A 3 -20.11 -18.13 17.45
CA ASP A 3 -19.55 -19.37 16.93
C ASP A 3 -18.99 -19.18 15.52
N ILE A 4 -17.65 -19.18 15.39
CA ILE A 4 -16.92 -19.36 14.12
C ILE A 4 -16.42 -20.81 14.00
N ALA A 5 -16.85 -21.70 14.91
CA ALA A 5 -16.49 -23.12 14.86
C ALA A 5 -17.60 -23.91 14.15
N ARG A 6 -17.27 -24.41 12.94
CA ARG A 6 -18.04 -25.34 12.07
C ARG A 6 -19.04 -24.71 11.09
N SER A 7 -18.54 -24.25 9.94
CA SER A 7 -19.24 -24.48 8.67
C SER A 7 -18.26 -24.28 7.51
N GLY A 8 -18.29 -25.16 6.51
CA GLY A 8 -17.48 -25.02 5.29
C GLY A 8 -17.85 -23.72 4.58
N THR A 9 -16.98 -22.73 4.61
CA THR A 9 -17.27 -21.37 4.15
C THR A 9 -17.47 -21.34 2.63
N ALA A 10 -18.70 -21.10 2.19
CA ALA A 10 -19.02 -20.66 0.83
C ALA A 10 -18.33 -19.30 0.58
N ALA A 11 -17.89 -19.08 -0.66
CA ALA A 11 -17.33 -17.79 -1.05
C ALA A 11 -18.42 -16.72 -0.85
N SER A 12 -18.12 -15.67 -0.10
CA SER A 12 -19.06 -14.57 0.13
C SER A 12 -18.56 -13.35 -0.61
N THR A 13 -19.27 -12.97 -1.68
CA THR A 13 -19.05 -11.69 -2.37
C THR A 13 -19.90 -10.62 -1.72
N GLN A 14 -19.27 -9.56 -1.23
CA GLN A 14 -19.96 -8.37 -0.74
C GLN A 14 -19.71 -7.22 -1.72
N VAL A 15 -20.79 -6.60 -2.18
CA VAL A 15 -20.74 -5.41 -3.03
C VAL A 15 -20.85 -4.19 -2.13
N VAL A 16 -19.82 -3.35 -2.10
CA VAL A 16 -19.83 -2.10 -1.36
C VAL A 16 -20.69 -1.10 -2.13
N PRO A 17 -21.82 -0.61 -1.58
CA PRO A 17 -22.63 0.39 -2.25
C PRO A 17 -21.80 1.67 -2.46
N ASN A 18 -21.97 2.31 -3.62
CA ASN A 18 -21.39 3.61 -4.01
C ASN A 18 -19.94 3.65 -4.55
N ASN A 19 -19.15 2.57 -4.50
CA ASN A 19 -17.77 2.59 -5.01
C ASN A 19 -17.48 1.57 -6.14
N GLY A 20 -18.47 0.79 -6.58
CA GLY A 20 -18.26 -0.23 -7.63
C GLY A 20 -17.28 -1.34 -7.24
N LEU A 21 -16.98 -1.48 -5.94
CA LEU A 21 -16.05 -2.48 -5.42
C LEU A 21 -16.84 -3.70 -4.93
N ALA A 22 -16.69 -4.83 -5.62
CA ALA A 22 -17.10 -6.13 -5.11
C ALA A 22 -15.87 -6.82 -4.52
N TYR A 23 -15.94 -7.25 -3.27
CA TYR A 23 -14.87 -8.04 -2.66
C TYR A 23 -15.40 -9.44 -2.34
N THR A 24 -14.62 -10.46 -2.73
CA THR A 24 -14.95 -11.87 -2.50
C THR A 24 -14.02 -12.42 -1.43
N VAL A 25 -14.58 -12.85 -0.30
CA VAL A 25 -13.81 -13.55 0.73
C VAL A 25 -14.01 -15.05 0.55
N LEU A 26 -12.91 -15.74 0.25
CA LEU A 26 -12.94 -17.18 -0.01
C LEU A 26 -12.76 -18.03 1.27
N GLY A 27 -12.30 -17.44 2.38
CA GLY A 27 -12.06 -18.11 3.66
C GLY A 27 -10.58 -18.29 3.99
N ARG A 28 -10.25 -18.77 5.21
CA ARG A 28 -8.87 -18.81 5.72
C ARG A 28 -8.00 -19.94 5.15
N THR A 29 -8.54 -20.98 4.53
CA THR A 29 -7.79 -22.17 4.08
C THR A 29 -8.38 -22.63 2.76
N VAL A 30 -8.17 -21.80 1.74
CA VAL A 30 -8.73 -22.02 0.40
C VAL A 30 -7.62 -22.59 -0.43
N GLU A 31 -7.86 -23.73 -1.06
CA GLU A 31 -6.94 -24.29 -2.05
C GLU A 31 -6.76 -23.30 -3.19
N SER A 32 -5.53 -23.16 -3.69
CA SER A 32 -5.16 -22.24 -4.78
C SER A 32 -6.12 -22.29 -5.96
N GLU A 33 -6.63 -23.47 -6.33
CA GLU A 33 -7.60 -23.65 -7.42
C GLU A 33 -8.87 -22.84 -7.22
N ARG A 34 -9.40 -22.80 -6.01
CA ARG A 34 -10.63 -22.08 -5.72
C ARG A 34 -10.42 -20.56 -5.75
N VAL A 35 -9.19 -20.09 -5.54
CA VAL A 35 -8.82 -18.69 -5.81
C VAL A 35 -8.85 -18.42 -7.31
N PHE A 36 -8.25 -19.29 -8.11
CA PHE A 36 -8.21 -19.12 -9.56
C PHE A 36 -9.59 -19.23 -10.21
N ASP A 37 -10.45 -20.13 -9.75
CA ASP A 37 -11.82 -20.24 -10.25
C ASP A 37 -12.62 -18.96 -9.95
N ALA A 38 -12.54 -18.44 -8.72
CA ALA A 38 -13.21 -17.19 -8.36
C ALA A 38 -12.70 -15.99 -9.17
N VAL A 39 -11.40 -15.95 -9.51
CA VAL A 39 -10.86 -14.93 -10.40
C VAL A 39 -11.33 -15.14 -11.83
N ALA A 40 -11.38 -16.39 -12.32
CA ALA A 40 -11.78 -16.74 -13.67
C ALA A 40 -13.24 -16.36 -13.99
N ASP A 41 -14.15 -16.46 -13.02
CA ASP A 41 -15.56 -16.08 -13.16
C ASP A 41 -15.74 -14.61 -13.59
N HIS A 42 -14.74 -13.75 -13.32
CA HIS A 42 -14.78 -12.34 -13.70
C HIS A 42 -14.37 -12.06 -15.17
N PHE A 43 -13.85 -13.06 -15.88
CA PHE A 43 -13.42 -12.91 -17.28
C PHE A 43 -14.52 -13.27 -18.29
N ASP A 44 -15.64 -13.84 -17.83
CA ASP A 44 -16.72 -14.27 -18.71
C ASP A 44 -17.39 -13.08 -19.41
N GLY A 45 -17.36 -13.08 -20.73
CA GLY A 45 -17.92 -12.01 -21.56
C GLY A 45 -17.07 -10.73 -21.62
N VAL A 46 -15.86 -10.75 -21.05
CA VAL A 46 -14.93 -9.61 -21.07
C VAL A 46 -13.84 -9.86 -22.12
N PRO A 47 -13.48 -8.87 -22.97
CA PRO A 47 -12.39 -9.01 -23.92
C PRO A 47 -11.04 -9.28 -23.24
N ASP A 48 -10.19 -10.07 -23.90
CA ASP A 48 -8.81 -10.28 -23.46
C ASP A 48 -8.08 -8.94 -23.32
N GLY A 49 -7.28 -8.82 -22.25
CA GLY A 49 -6.50 -7.63 -21.95
C GLY A 49 -7.26 -6.52 -21.21
N ALA A 50 -8.59 -6.65 -21.02
CA ALA A 50 -9.38 -5.62 -20.34
C ALA A 50 -9.29 -5.67 -18.81
N ILE A 51 -8.82 -6.79 -18.24
CA ILE A 51 -8.70 -6.99 -16.80
C ILE A 51 -7.22 -7.02 -16.40
N ASP A 52 -6.86 -6.17 -15.43
CA ASP A 52 -5.60 -6.26 -14.69
C ASP A 52 -5.81 -7.08 -13.41
N VAL A 53 -4.88 -7.97 -13.09
CA VAL A 53 -4.88 -8.77 -11.86
C VAL A 53 -3.80 -8.25 -10.92
N VAL A 54 -4.16 -8.04 -9.66
CA VAL A 54 -3.23 -7.62 -8.61
C VAL A 54 -3.24 -8.65 -7.49
N VAL A 55 -2.06 -9.22 -7.21
CA VAL A 55 -1.80 -10.01 -6.00
C VAL A 55 -1.11 -9.09 -5.01
N ASP A 56 -1.72 -8.87 -3.85
CA ASP A 56 -1.24 -7.88 -2.88
C ASP A 56 0.05 -8.33 -2.17
N ASP A 57 0.05 -9.55 -1.62
CA ASP A 57 1.24 -10.11 -0.95
C ASP A 57 1.26 -11.65 -1.04
N LEU A 58 2.43 -12.19 -1.39
CA LEU A 58 2.70 -13.64 -1.43
C LEU A 58 3.28 -14.17 -0.10
N ALA A 59 3.78 -13.31 0.78
CA ALA A 59 4.39 -13.74 2.04
C ALA A 59 3.44 -14.58 2.92
N PRO A 60 2.12 -14.28 3.03
CA PRO A 60 1.20 -15.13 3.80
C PRO A 60 1.07 -16.54 3.23
N VAL A 61 1.11 -16.71 1.91
CA VAL A 61 1.06 -18.04 1.27
C VAL A 61 2.33 -18.82 1.60
N ALA A 62 3.48 -18.17 1.49
CA ALA A 62 4.78 -18.75 1.80
C ALA A 62 4.91 -19.16 3.27
N ALA A 63 4.46 -18.30 4.19
CA ALA A 63 4.51 -18.54 5.62
C ALA A 63 3.64 -19.73 6.06
N ARG A 64 2.54 -19.98 5.35
CA ARG A 64 1.58 -21.03 5.69
C ARG A 64 1.87 -22.37 5.03
N GLU A 65 2.26 -22.34 3.75
CA GLU A 65 2.32 -23.52 2.89
C GLU A 65 3.73 -23.76 2.31
N GLY A 66 4.69 -22.89 2.65
CA GLY A 66 6.06 -22.96 2.18
C GLY A 66 6.30 -22.20 0.88
N VAL A 67 7.58 -21.95 0.60
CA VAL A 67 8.04 -21.22 -0.60
C VAL A 67 7.61 -21.94 -1.88
N ASP A 68 7.73 -23.27 -1.94
CA ASP A 68 7.35 -24.05 -3.12
C ASP A 68 5.88 -23.89 -3.50
N SER A 69 4.99 -23.89 -2.50
CA SER A 69 3.55 -23.70 -2.71
C SER A 69 3.23 -22.30 -3.21
N ALA A 70 3.91 -21.27 -2.68
CA ALA A 70 3.77 -19.90 -3.16
C ALA A 70 4.29 -19.73 -4.60
N VAL A 71 5.39 -20.39 -4.95
CA VAL A 71 5.91 -20.40 -6.32
C VAL A 71 4.95 -21.12 -7.27
N ALA A 72 4.44 -22.28 -6.88
CA ALA A 72 3.46 -23.04 -7.66
C ALA A 72 2.15 -22.25 -7.86
N PHE A 73 1.72 -21.48 -6.86
CA PHE A 73 0.60 -20.56 -6.99
C PHE A 73 0.86 -19.53 -8.09
N VAL A 74 2.05 -18.91 -8.12
CA VAL A 74 2.42 -17.95 -9.17
C VAL A 74 2.51 -18.62 -10.54
N ASP A 75 3.14 -19.78 -10.64
CA ASP A 75 3.22 -20.53 -11.90
C ASP A 75 1.84 -20.78 -12.49
N ARG A 76 0.91 -21.25 -11.65
CA ARG A 76 -0.44 -21.55 -12.08
C ARG A 76 -1.28 -20.31 -12.41
N LEU A 77 -1.08 -19.22 -11.68
CA LEU A 77 -1.66 -17.91 -12.01
C LEU A 77 -1.22 -17.47 -13.40
N LEU A 78 0.08 -17.58 -13.70
CA LEU A 78 0.63 -17.21 -15.00
C LEU A 78 0.09 -18.13 -16.09
N GLU A 79 0.16 -19.45 -15.92
CA GLU A 79 -0.35 -20.44 -16.87
C GLU A 79 -1.81 -20.21 -17.25
N ARG A 80 -2.65 -19.82 -16.28
CA ARG A 80 -4.10 -19.72 -16.48
C ARG A 80 -4.56 -18.39 -17.07
N PHE A 81 -3.82 -17.30 -16.80
CA PHE A 81 -4.29 -15.95 -17.09
C PHE A 81 -3.39 -15.15 -18.04
N VAL A 82 -2.14 -15.55 -18.25
CA VAL A 82 -1.27 -14.92 -19.26
C VAL A 82 -1.93 -15.01 -20.63
N GLY A 83 -1.99 -13.88 -21.33
CA GLY A 83 -2.68 -13.75 -22.62
C GLY A 83 -4.16 -13.38 -22.53
N ARG A 84 -4.80 -13.54 -21.36
CA ARG A 84 -6.18 -13.11 -21.09
C ARG A 84 -6.25 -11.80 -20.30
N VAL A 85 -5.28 -11.57 -19.43
CA VAL A 85 -5.14 -10.35 -18.63
C VAL A 85 -4.30 -9.30 -19.36
N GLY A 86 -4.56 -8.02 -19.08
CA GLY A 86 -3.72 -6.92 -19.54
C GLY A 86 -2.37 -6.93 -18.82
N ARG A 87 -2.40 -7.09 -17.49
CA ARG A 87 -1.21 -7.16 -16.64
C ARG A 87 -1.48 -7.94 -15.36
N ILE A 88 -0.47 -8.64 -14.87
CA ILE A 88 -0.43 -9.22 -13.51
C ILE A 88 0.60 -8.43 -12.72
N SER A 89 0.18 -7.81 -11.61
CA SER A 89 1.08 -7.15 -10.66
C SER A 89 1.09 -7.94 -9.35
N MET A 90 2.27 -8.23 -8.83
CA MET A 90 2.44 -8.96 -7.57
C MET A 90 3.22 -8.09 -6.59
N GLY A 91 2.61 -7.78 -5.45
CA GLY A 91 3.31 -7.17 -4.33
C GLY A 91 4.09 -8.22 -3.55
N CYS A 92 5.22 -7.78 -3.02
CA CYS A 92 6.08 -8.56 -2.15
C CYS A 92 6.32 -7.73 -0.89
N SER A 93 5.85 -8.20 0.26
CA SER A 93 6.23 -7.58 1.53
C SER A 93 7.70 -7.84 1.86
N PHE A 94 8.27 -7.01 2.74
CA PHE A 94 9.67 -7.13 3.18
C PHE A 94 9.96 -8.40 3.98
N GLU A 95 8.92 -9.07 4.49
CA GLU A 95 9.03 -10.32 5.24
C GLU A 95 9.09 -11.55 4.33
N ILE A 96 9.00 -11.36 3.00
CA ILE A 96 9.02 -12.47 2.05
C ILE A 96 10.38 -13.18 2.08
N PRO A 97 10.42 -14.52 2.05
CA PRO A 97 11.67 -15.25 1.92
C PRO A 97 12.44 -14.82 0.67
N VAL A 98 13.75 -14.55 0.80
CA VAL A 98 14.63 -14.15 -0.33
C VAL A 98 14.57 -15.17 -1.48
N GLU A 99 14.46 -16.45 -1.15
CA GLU A 99 14.28 -17.52 -2.15
C GLU A 99 12.99 -17.33 -2.96
N LEU A 100 11.88 -17.00 -2.28
CA LEU A 100 10.60 -16.76 -2.95
C LEU A 100 10.67 -15.54 -3.86
N LEU A 101 11.26 -14.44 -3.38
CA LEU A 101 11.49 -13.25 -4.21
C LEU A 101 12.33 -13.57 -5.44
N SER A 102 13.38 -14.37 -5.29
CA SER A 102 14.27 -14.75 -6.39
C SER A 102 13.54 -15.60 -7.45
N ARG A 103 12.76 -16.58 -6.99
CA ARG A 103 12.02 -17.48 -7.89
C ARG A 103 10.86 -16.75 -8.57
N VAL A 104 10.06 -15.99 -7.83
CA VAL A 104 8.95 -15.21 -8.41
C VAL A 104 9.47 -14.10 -9.31
N GLY A 105 10.54 -13.41 -8.90
CA GLY A 105 11.18 -12.35 -9.69
C GLY A 105 11.71 -12.85 -11.04
N ALA A 106 12.20 -14.10 -11.11
CA ALA A 106 12.62 -14.71 -12.37
C ALA A 106 11.47 -14.92 -13.38
N ARG A 107 10.21 -14.83 -12.95
CA ARG A 107 9.01 -14.92 -13.79
C ARG A 107 8.45 -13.55 -14.20
N ALA A 108 8.94 -12.48 -13.59
CA ALA A 108 8.45 -11.13 -13.82
C ALA A 108 9.19 -10.49 -15.00
N ASP A 109 8.45 -9.89 -15.93
CA ASP A 109 9.04 -9.07 -17.01
C ASP A 109 9.74 -7.82 -16.44
N VAL A 110 9.20 -7.28 -15.34
CA VAL A 110 9.71 -6.08 -14.67
C VAL A 110 9.61 -6.27 -13.16
N VAL A 111 10.72 -6.04 -12.45
CA VAL A 111 10.76 -5.95 -10.99
C VAL A 111 10.93 -4.48 -10.61
N VAL A 112 9.97 -3.93 -9.88
CA VAL A 112 9.99 -2.53 -9.43
C VAL A 112 10.34 -2.50 -7.94
N GLY A 113 11.53 -1.99 -7.63
CA GLY A 113 11.93 -1.71 -6.26
C GLY A 113 11.31 -0.41 -5.71
N PRO A 114 11.59 -0.06 -4.45
CA PRO A 114 11.23 1.25 -3.92
C PRO A 114 11.86 2.36 -4.78
N ASP A 115 11.16 3.48 -4.89
CA ASP A 115 11.64 4.65 -5.64
C ASP A 115 13.00 5.13 -5.09
N ALA A 116 14.05 5.01 -5.91
CA ALA A 116 15.42 5.27 -5.47
C ALA A 116 15.63 6.72 -4.96
N GLU A 117 14.93 7.68 -5.57
CA GLU A 117 14.96 9.08 -5.13
C GLU A 117 14.29 9.24 -3.75
N ALA A 118 13.18 8.54 -3.50
CA ALA A 118 12.53 8.52 -2.19
C ALA A 118 13.42 7.88 -1.13
N VAL A 119 14.08 6.76 -1.45
CA VAL A 119 15.06 6.10 -0.55
C VAL A 119 16.17 7.07 -0.17
N THR A 120 16.82 7.68 -1.16
CA THR A 120 17.91 8.65 -0.91
C THR A 120 17.42 9.85 -0.09
N ALA A 121 16.21 10.36 -0.36
CA ALA A 121 15.65 11.48 0.39
C ALA A 121 15.34 11.12 1.85
N VAL A 122 14.80 9.92 2.11
CA VAL A 122 14.51 9.41 3.46
C VAL A 122 15.81 9.16 4.24
N GLU A 123 16.81 8.53 3.63
CA GLU A 123 18.13 8.33 4.24
C GLU A 123 18.81 9.65 4.59
N ARG A 124 18.71 10.65 3.70
CA ARG A 124 19.21 11.98 3.95
C ARG A 124 18.51 12.64 5.14
N LEU A 125 17.17 12.61 5.17
CA LEU A 125 16.40 13.17 6.28
C LEU A 125 16.76 12.47 7.61
N SER A 126 16.89 11.15 7.60
CA SER A 126 17.28 10.36 8.77
C SER A 126 18.63 10.81 9.33
N ARG A 127 19.60 11.14 8.47
CA ARG A 127 20.94 11.60 8.86
C ARG A 127 20.99 13.06 9.30
N GLU A 128 20.31 13.94 8.58
CA GLU A 128 20.40 15.40 8.75
C GLU A 128 19.44 15.95 9.82
N ASP A 129 18.24 15.36 9.93
CA ASP A 129 17.24 15.71 10.95
C ASP A 129 16.52 14.45 11.47
N PRO A 130 17.17 13.70 12.38
CA PRO A 130 16.62 12.48 12.95
C PRO A 130 15.30 12.68 13.69
N THR A 131 15.05 13.89 14.20
CA THR A 131 13.83 14.21 14.93
C THR A 131 12.64 14.30 13.97
N THR A 132 12.78 15.08 12.88
CA THR A 132 11.76 15.17 11.84
C THR A 132 11.56 13.82 11.16
N PHE A 133 12.64 13.07 10.87
CA PHE A 133 12.54 11.70 10.38
C PHE A 133 11.71 10.82 11.32
N GLY A 134 11.95 10.87 12.63
CA GLY A 134 11.19 10.11 13.63
C GLY A 134 9.68 10.37 13.59
N TYR A 135 9.26 11.62 13.37
CA TYR A 135 7.84 11.97 13.20
C TYR A 135 7.27 11.44 11.88
N VAL A 136 8.01 11.53 10.79
CA VAL A 136 7.57 10.99 9.48
C VAL A 136 7.45 9.47 9.55
N ARG A 137 8.49 8.78 10.05
CA ARG A 137 8.51 7.32 10.18
C ARG A 137 7.28 6.77 10.90
N ARG A 138 6.84 7.43 11.98
CA ARG A 138 5.72 6.96 12.81
C ARG A 138 4.34 7.39 12.31
N HIS A 139 4.21 8.56 11.70
CA HIS A 139 2.90 9.20 11.52
C HIS A 139 2.57 9.58 10.07
N TRP A 140 3.37 9.17 9.08
CA TRP A 140 3.10 9.51 7.67
C TRP A 140 1.74 9.00 7.17
N VAL A 141 1.26 7.84 7.66
CA VAL A 141 -0.05 7.27 7.29
C VAL A 141 -1.19 8.18 7.76
N GLU A 142 -1.13 8.66 9.00
CA GLU A 142 -2.11 9.60 9.52
C GLU A 142 -2.04 10.95 8.81
N ALA A 143 -0.83 11.43 8.49
CA ALA A 143 -0.65 12.67 7.74
C ALA A 143 -1.24 12.59 6.33
N LYS A 144 -1.02 11.48 5.63
CA LYS A 144 -1.68 11.18 4.35
C LYS A 144 -3.21 11.22 4.49
N ARG A 145 -3.77 10.51 5.48
CA ARG A 145 -5.22 10.50 5.76
C ARG A 145 -5.75 11.91 5.99
N GLY A 146 -5.02 12.73 6.76
CA GLY A 146 -5.39 14.11 7.04
C GLY A 146 -5.39 14.97 5.77
N ILE A 147 -4.36 14.86 4.93
CA ILE A 147 -4.27 15.57 3.65
C ILE A 147 -5.44 15.19 2.74
N GLU A 148 -5.71 13.90 2.58
CA GLU A 148 -6.73 13.39 1.65
C GLU A 148 -8.17 13.67 2.12
N THR A 149 -8.38 13.88 3.42
CA THR A 149 -9.70 14.18 3.99
C THR A 149 -9.98 15.67 4.12
N CYS A 150 -8.93 16.51 4.16
CA CYS A 150 -9.09 17.95 4.33
C CYS A 150 -9.64 18.60 3.05
N ASP A 151 -10.73 19.34 3.18
CA ASP A 151 -11.43 20.02 2.08
C ASP A 151 -10.82 21.38 1.68
N ARG A 152 -9.75 21.81 2.37
CA ARG A 152 -9.11 23.11 2.15
C ARG A 152 -7.86 22.96 1.28
N ASN A 153 -7.68 23.89 0.35
CA ASN A 153 -6.47 23.95 -0.47
C ASN A 153 -5.22 24.35 0.33
N TYR A 154 -5.36 25.27 1.29
CA TYR A 154 -4.22 25.87 2.02
C TYR A 154 -4.35 25.82 3.56
N PRO A 155 -4.50 24.63 4.17
CA PRO A 155 -4.74 24.48 5.60
C PRO A 155 -3.47 24.64 6.45
N GLN A 156 -3.66 25.00 7.71
CA GLN A 156 -2.68 24.81 8.78
C GLN A 156 -2.75 23.39 9.33
N SER A 157 -1.70 22.91 10.03
CA SER A 157 -1.69 21.56 10.63
C SER A 157 -2.90 21.28 11.52
N LYS A 158 -3.38 22.29 12.28
CA LYS A 158 -4.59 22.17 13.11
C LYS A 158 -5.86 21.93 12.29
N GLN A 159 -5.93 22.48 11.08
CA GLN A 159 -7.09 22.31 10.20
C GLN A 159 -7.04 20.95 9.49
N VAL A 160 -5.85 20.49 9.12
CA VAL A 160 -5.65 19.10 8.63
C VAL A 160 -6.02 18.10 9.72
N HIS A 161 -5.56 18.34 10.95
CA HIS A 161 -5.86 17.50 12.12
C HIS A 161 -7.37 17.44 12.41
N ALA A 162 -8.06 18.58 12.34
CA ALA A 162 -9.49 18.66 12.60
C ALA A 162 -10.37 17.92 11.57
N ALA A 163 -9.83 17.57 10.40
CA ALA A 163 -10.53 16.77 9.40
C ALA A 163 -10.49 15.26 9.71
N LEU A 164 -9.62 14.83 10.64
CA LEU A 164 -9.48 13.42 11.00
C LEU A 164 -10.56 12.99 11.99
N ALA A 165 -11.23 11.87 11.70
CA ALA A 165 -11.95 11.10 12.70
C ALA A 165 -10.92 10.33 13.55
N ASP A 166 -11.00 10.49 14.88
CA ASP A 166 -10.15 9.80 15.87
C ASP A 166 -8.64 9.92 15.60
N PRO A 167 -8.06 11.12 15.70
CA PRO A 167 -6.64 11.32 15.46
C PRO A 167 -5.77 10.68 16.56
N GLU A 168 -4.71 10.00 16.15
CA GLU A 168 -3.72 9.36 17.02
C GLU A 168 -2.66 10.37 17.51
N THR A 169 -2.47 11.44 16.76
CA THR A 169 -1.51 12.50 17.04
C THR A 169 -2.18 13.78 17.53
N THR A 170 -1.36 14.69 18.07
CA THR A 170 -1.79 16.08 18.31
C THR A 170 -1.61 16.92 17.04
N PRO A 171 -2.29 18.09 16.91
CA PRO A 171 -2.03 19.04 15.82
C PRO A 171 -0.55 19.44 15.66
N ARG A 172 0.19 19.45 16.78
CA ARG A 172 1.63 19.77 16.79
C ARG A 172 2.45 18.63 16.20
N THR A 173 2.19 17.40 16.64
CA THR A 173 2.86 16.20 16.12
C THR A 173 2.57 16.02 14.64
N LEU A 174 1.30 16.14 14.23
CA LEU A 174 0.92 16.13 12.82
C LEU A 174 1.64 17.24 12.03
N GLY A 175 1.76 18.44 12.59
CA GLY A 175 2.49 19.54 11.97
C GLY A 175 3.98 19.22 11.73
N ALA A 176 4.64 18.55 12.68
CA ALA A 176 6.02 18.11 12.51
C ALA A 176 6.14 17.07 11.38
N THR A 177 5.21 16.11 11.33
CA THR A 177 5.13 15.12 10.24
C THR A 177 4.90 15.79 8.88
N LEU A 178 3.94 16.72 8.77
CA LEU A 178 3.67 17.47 7.53
C LEU A 178 4.88 18.30 7.09
N SER A 179 5.61 18.90 8.03
CA SER A 179 6.87 19.59 7.73
C SER A 179 7.91 18.63 7.15
N GLY A 180 8.04 17.43 7.70
CA GLY A 180 8.91 16.39 7.13
C GLY A 180 8.46 15.92 5.74
N MET A 181 7.16 15.81 5.50
CA MET A 181 6.61 15.50 4.16
C MET A 181 6.93 16.60 3.14
N VAL A 182 7.00 17.87 3.56
CA VAL A 182 7.48 18.97 2.73
C VAL A 182 8.96 18.79 2.39
N THR A 183 9.81 18.53 3.38
CA THR A 183 11.25 18.27 3.17
C THR A 183 11.51 17.09 2.21
N LEU A 184 10.63 16.09 2.23
CA LEU A 184 10.71 14.91 1.36
C LEU A 184 10.04 15.10 -0.03
N GLY A 185 9.46 16.27 -0.28
CA GLY A 185 8.86 16.66 -1.55
C GLY A 185 7.50 16.00 -1.84
N ALA A 186 6.80 15.50 -0.81
CA ALA A 186 5.45 14.97 -0.95
C ALA A 186 4.36 16.05 -0.88
N LEU A 187 4.71 17.21 -0.33
CA LEU A 187 3.82 18.34 -0.10
C LEU A 187 4.63 19.64 -0.24
N GLU A 188 3.95 20.76 -0.46
CA GLU A 188 4.59 22.08 -0.48
C GLU A 188 3.97 22.98 0.60
N THR A 189 4.63 24.10 0.90
CA THR A 189 4.08 25.13 1.78
C THR A 189 3.52 26.28 0.96
N TRP A 190 2.39 26.82 1.39
CA TRP A 190 1.78 27.98 0.77
C TRP A 190 2.20 29.29 1.43
N GLY A 191 3.03 30.05 0.71
CA GLY A 191 3.43 31.43 1.03
C GLY A 191 4.54 31.58 2.07
N ASP A 192 5.42 32.55 1.85
CA ASP A 192 6.40 33.00 2.83
C ASP A 192 5.70 33.87 3.89
N THR A 193 5.24 33.25 4.98
CA THR A 193 4.46 33.99 5.99
C THR A 193 5.14 33.98 7.37
N VAL A 194 5.01 35.11 8.07
CA VAL A 194 5.44 35.32 9.47
C VAL A 194 4.46 34.65 10.47
N GLY A 195 3.53 33.82 9.98
CA GLY A 195 2.45 33.18 10.73
C GLY A 195 2.54 31.64 10.71
N PRO A 196 1.54 30.91 11.25
CA PRO A 196 1.57 29.46 11.26
C PRO A 196 1.61 28.90 9.84
N THR A 197 2.55 27.99 9.57
CA THR A 197 2.78 27.36 8.28
C THR A 197 1.47 26.85 7.67
N ARG A 198 1.23 27.26 6.42
CA ARG A 198 0.16 26.71 5.60
C ARG A 198 0.76 25.72 4.60
N TYR A 199 0.08 24.61 4.40
CA TYR A 199 0.47 23.60 3.44
C TYR A 199 -0.35 23.77 2.16
N ASP A 200 0.28 23.54 1.01
CA ASP A 200 -0.41 23.53 -0.27
C ASP A 200 -0.85 22.10 -0.61
N LEU A 201 -2.11 21.78 -0.30
CA LEU A 201 -2.68 20.47 -0.63
C LEU A 201 -2.94 20.33 -2.13
N THR A 202 -2.95 21.42 -2.91
CA THR A 202 -3.09 21.36 -4.38
C THR A 202 -1.82 20.85 -5.05
N ALA A 203 -0.66 21.04 -4.39
CA ALA A 203 0.63 20.50 -4.78
C ALA A 203 0.93 19.12 -4.16
N TYR A 204 -0.03 18.50 -3.46
CA TYR A 204 0.14 17.18 -2.86
C TYR A 204 0.50 16.13 -3.92
N ARG A 205 1.51 15.31 -3.63
CA ARG A 205 2.00 14.25 -4.51
C ARG A 205 1.70 12.87 -3.90
N PRO A 206 0.54 12.25 -4.19
CA PRO A 206 0.16 10.95 -3.63
C PRO A 206 1.17 9.84 -3.92
N LYS A 207 1.67 9.77 -5.17
CA LYS A 207 2.67 8.77 -5.58
C LYS A 207 3.96 8.91 -4.79
N ARG A 208 4.43 10.15 -4.57
CA ARG A 208 5.62 10.42 -3.76
C ARG A 208 5.40 10.01 -2.31
N THR A 209 4.21 10.28 -1.74
CA THR A 209 3.88 9.86 -0.37
C THR A 209 3.95 8.34 -0.20
N TRP A 210 3.39 7.58 -1.13
CA TRP A 210 3.49 6.11 -1.12
C TRP A 210 4.94 5.63 -1.28
N ALA A 211 5.69 6.23 -2.20
CA ALA A 211 7.11 5.94 -2.39
C ALA A 211 7.94 6.19 -1.12
N LEU A 212 7.66 7.27 -0.37
CA LEU A 212 8.28 7.54 0.92
C LEU A 212 7.88 6.50 1.97
N GLY A 213 6.61 6.09 2.01
CA GLY A 213 6.16 5.01 2.91
C GLY A 213 6.91 3.70 2.66
N ALA A 214 7.09 3.32 1.39
CA ALA A 214 7.89 2.16 1.00
C ALA A 214 9.37 2.31 1.39
N ALA A 215 9.97 3.47 1.12
CA ALA A 215 11.36 3.77 1.49
C ALA A 215 11.60 3.81 3.01
N ILE A 216 10.61 4.26 3.79
CA ILE A 216 10.68 4.22 5.25
C ILE A 216 10.69 2.77 5.71
N ALA A 217 9.82 1.93 5.15
CA ALA A 217 9.74 0.51 5.50
C ALA A 217 11.03 -0.27 5.15
N THR A 218 11.70 0.07 4.04
CA THR A 218 13.00 -0.55 3.68
C THR A 218 14.12 -0.22 4.65
N GLY A 219 14.05 0.92 5.33
CA GLY A 219 15.04 1.35 6.34
C GLY A 219 14.78 0.79 7.74
N VAL A 220 13.74 -0.05 7.94
CA VAL A 220 13.40 -0.69 9.24
C VAL A 220 14.06 -2.06 9.41
N SER A 221 15.17 -2.34 8.71
CA SER A 221 16.06 -3.43 9.14
C SER A 221 16.73 -2.99 10.45
N ASP A 222 16.09 -3.31 11.57
CA ASP A 222 16.68 -3.19 12.90
C ASP A 222 17.94 -4.08 12.95
N ASP A 223 19.08 -3.47 13.30
CA ASP A 223 20.23 -4.18 13.87
C ASP A 223 19.84 -4.86 15.20
#